data_AF-A0A7S4KIY0-F1
#
_entry.id   AF-A0A7S4KIY0-F1
#
_cell.length_a   1.000
_cell.length_b   1.000
_cell.length_c   1.000
_cell.angle_alpha   90.00
_cell.angle_beta   90.00
_cell.angle_gamma   90.00
#
_symmetry.space_group_name_H-M   'P 1'
#
loop_
_entity.id
_entity.type
_entity.pdbx_description
1 polymer ?
#
loop_
_entity_poly.entity_id
_entity_poly.type
_entity_poly.pdbx_seq_one_letter_code
_entity_poly.pdbx_strand_id
1 'polypeptide(L)'
;VDFALVTVMAVMMNSYHLSLIVKNLSTNEHMNMRYPYLRDEMGRYKNAFDAGCLGNFGDFWTRGNACAADPYVYTKRYEEYLRSKEEGPKEMESMGGEKGQLLSAGEGEYTDDESGM
;
A
#
# COMPACT_ATOMS: atom_id res chain seq x y z
N VAL A 1 19.53 20.93 36.65
CA VAL A 1 18.33 21.25 35.83
C VAL A 1 18.66 21.11 34.35
N ASP A 2 19.85 21.54 33.92
CA ASP A 2 20.27 21.52 32.51
C ASP A 2 20.40 20.12 31.91
N PHE A 3 20.96 19.15 32.65
CA PHE A 3 21.07 17.76 32.17
C PHE A 3 19.71 17.12 31.88
N ALA A 4 18.71 17.37 32.72
CA ALA A 4 17.37 16.84 32.53
C ALA A 4 16.71 17.46 31.30
N LEU A 5 16.82 18.78 31.10
CA LEU A 5 16.27 19.47 29.94
C LEU A 5 16.93 18.99 28.64
N VAL A 6 18.26 18.86 28.60
CA VAL A 6 18.99 18.33 27.44
C VAL A 6 18.56 16.90 27.13
N THR A 7 18.42 16.06 28.16
CA THR A 7 17.99 14.66 27.99
C THR A 7 16.57 14.59 27.42
N VAL A 8 15.64 15.38 27.94
CA VAL A 8 14.26 15.43 27.45
C VAL A 8 14.20 15.88 25.99
N MET A 9 14.94 16.93 25.64
CA MET A 9 15.00 17.42 24.25
C MET A 9 15.62 16.38 23.32
N ALA A 10 16.67 15.68 23.75
CA ALA A 10 17.26 14.60 22.98
C ALA A 10 16.27 13.45 22.76
N VAL A 11 15.53 13.03 23.79
CA VAL A 11 14.53 11.97 23.66
C VAL A 11 13.40 12.37 22.71
N MET A 12 12.90 13.60 22.78
CA MET A 12 11.86 14.11 21.87
C MET A 12 12.34 14.18 20.42
N MET A 13 13.55 14.69 20.18
CA MET A 13 14.10 14.78 18.83
C MET A 13 14.30 13.38 18.22
N ASN A 14 14.85 12.44 19.00
CA ASN A 14 15.06 11.08 18.53
C ASN A 14 13.74 10.33 18.30
N SER A 15 12.73 10.50 19.17
CA SER A 15 11.42 9.86 18.96
C SER A 15 10.71 10.42 17.73
N TYR A 16 10.83 11.73 17.48
CA TYR A 16 10.35 12.36 16.25
C TYR A 16 11.01 11.73 15.01
N HIS A 17 12.34 11.66 14.96
CA HIS A 17 13.03 11.06 13.82
C HIS A 17 12.77 9.56 13.67
N LEU A 18 12.62 8.82 14.78
CA LEU A 18 12.22 7.42 14.73
C LEU A 18 10.86 7.25 14.06
N SER A 19 9.89 8.13 14.37
CA SER A 19 8.58 8.11 13.74
C SER A 19 8.63 8.40 12.23
N LEU A 20 9.57 9.23 11.79
CA LEU A 20 9.81 9.52 10.39
C LEU A 20 10.44 8.33 9.66
N ILE A 21 11.44 7.69 10.27
CA ILE A 21 12.09 6.48 9.75
C ILE A 21 11.04 5.37 9.55
N VAL A 22 10.20 5.13 10.56
CA VAL A 22 9.17 4.08 10.51
C VAL A 22 8.17 4.31 9.37
N LYS A 23 7.95 5.56 8.94
CA LYS A 23 7.02 5.90 7.84
C LYS A 23 7.73 6.13 6.51
N ASN A 24 9.04 5.93 6.47
CA ASN A 24 9.92 6.29 5.35
C ASN A 24 9.69 7.73 4.84
N LEU A 25 9.70 8.68 5.76
CA LEU A 25 9.53 10.11 5.47
C LEU A 25 10.80 10.89 5.83
N SER A 26 11.13 11.85 5.00
CA SER A 26 12.03 12.93 5.38
C SER A 26 11.29 14.00 6.18
N THR A 27 12.04 14.80 6.94
CA THR A 27 11.50 15.97 7.65
C THR A 27 10.83 16.95 6.67
N ASN A 28 11.40 17.15 5.48
CA ASN A 28 10.82 18.03 4.46
C ASN A 28 9.47 17.52 3.95
N GLU A 29 9.34 16.21 3.73
CA GLU A 29 8.07 15.58 3.31
C GLU A 29 7.01 15.63 4.40
N HIS A 30 7.43 15.45 5.66
CA HIS A 30 6.54 15.59 6.80
C HIS A 30 6.04 17.02 6.97
N MET A 31 6.91 18.03 6.82
CA MET A 31 6.52 19.43 6.89
C MET A 31 5.69 19.86 5.67
N ASN A 32 6.01 19.34 4.49
CA ASN A 32 5.35 19.67 3.25
C ASN A 32 4.58 18.48 2.65
N MET A 33 3.51 18.07 3.31
CA MET A 33 2.60 16.99 2.86
C MET A 33 1.77 17.33 1.60
N ARG A 34 2.21 18.33 0.83
CA ARG A 34 1.57 18.79 -0.41
C ARG A 34 2.23 18.20 -1.65
N TYR A 35 3.32 17.46 -1.51
CA TYR A 35 3.94 16.80 -2.64
C TYR A 35 2.95 15.83 -3.30
N PRO A 36 2.72 15.93 -4.62
CA PRO A 36 1.74 15.10 -5.33
C PRO A 36 1.99 13.60 -5.18
N TYR A 37 3.25 13.18 -5.09
CA TYR A 37 3.63 11.78 -4.96
C TYR A 37 3.32 11.16 -3.59
N LEU A 38 2.99 11.97 -2.59
CA LEU A 38 2.54 11.53 -1.27
C LEU A 38 1.01 11.48 -1.16
N ARG A 39 0.30 11.70 -2.28
CA ARG A 39 -1.16 11.70 -2.34
C ARG A 39 -1.66 10.72 -3.39
N ASP A 40 -2.76 10.06 -3.06
CA ASP A 40 -3.51 9.24 -4.02
C ASP A 40 -4.43 10.12 -4.87
N GLU A 41 -5.07 9.53 -5.88
CA GLU A 41 -6.01 10.23 -6.80
C GLU A 41 -7.18 10.90 -6.07
N MET A 42 -7.57 10.34 -4.92
CA MET A 42 -8.61 10.89 -4.04
C MET A 42 -8.07 11.98 -3.09
N GLY A 43 -6.82 12.42 -3.25
CA GLY A 43 -6.16 13.40 -2.39
C GLY A 43 -5.78 12.88 -0.99
N ARG A 44 -5.91 11.57 -0.75
CA ARG A 44 -5.55 10.92 0.53
C ARG A 44 -4.05 10.70 0.62
N TYR A 45 -3.49 10.81 1.83
CA TYR A 45 -2.07 10.55 2.05
C TYR A 45 -1.71 9.08 1.76
N LYS A 46 -0.73 8.86 0.90
CA LYS A 46 -0.21 7.53 0.54
C LYS A 46 1.27 7.66 0.18
N ASN A 47 2.14 7.06 0.98
CA ASN A 47 3.58 7.08 0.73
C ASN A 47 3.97 5.89 -0.17
N ALA A 48 4.48 6.17 -1.37
CA ALA A 48 4.98 5.15 -2.29
C ALA A 48 6.22 4.40 -1.76
N PHE A 49 6.96 5.01 -0.83
CA PHE A 49 8.19 4.45 -0.28
C PHE A 49 7.99 3.73 1.07
N ASP A 50 6.76 3.69 1.58
CA ASP A 50 6.45 2.99 2.82
C ASP A 50 6.29 1.48 2.54
N ALA A 51 7.27 0.71 3.02
CA ALA A 51 7.30 -0.75 2.94
C ALA A 51 7.00 -1.42 4.29
N GLY A 52 6.38 -0.70 5.22
CA GLY A 52 6.14 -1.14 6.60
C GLY A 52 7.37 -1.00 7.50
N CYS A 53 7.18 -1.13 8.82
CA CYS A 53 8.18 -0.75 9.83
C CYS A 53 9.56 -1.36 9.60
N LEU A 54 9.65 -2.70 9.45
CA LEU A 54 10.92 -3.40 9.27
C LEU A 54 11.58 -3.07 7.92
N GLY A 55 10.78 -2.96 6.85
CA GLY A 55 11.26 -2.57 5.52
C GLY A 55 11.86 -1.17 5.53
N ASN A 56 11.20 -0.23 6.20
CA ASN A 56 11.64 1.15 6.29
C ASN A 56 12.89 1.32 7.17
N PHE A 57 13.02 0.55 8.26
CA PHE A 57 14.25 0.50 9.05
C PHE A 57 15.43 -0.06 8.24
N GLY A 58 15.20 -1.15 7.50
CA GLY A 58 16.21 -1.74 6.62
C GLY A 58 16.64 -0.75 5.53
N ASP A 59 15.68 -0.06 4.90
CA ASP A 59 15.94 0.98 3.92
C ASP A 59 16.76 2.12 4.54
N PHE A 60 16.41 2.62 5.74
CA PHE A 60 17.18 3.65 6.43
C PHE A 60 18.64 3.24 6.66
N TRP A 61 18.88 2.02 7.13
CA TRP A 61 20.24 1.53 7.42
C TRP A 61 21.08 1.32 6.16
N THR A 62 20.44 0.96 5.06
CA THR A 62 21.12 0.62 3.80
C THR A 62 21.14 1.76 2.77
N ARG A 63 20.34 2.83 2.98
CA ARG A 63 20.15 3.96 2.06
C ARG A 63 21.46 4.60 1.61
N GLY A 64 22.40 4.81 2.52
CA GLY A 64 23.70 5.40 2.19
C GLY A 64 24.47 4.56 1.15
N ASN A 65 24.53 3.25 1.37
CA ASN A 65 25.19 2.32 0.44
C ASN A 65 24.42 2.20 -0.88
N ALA A 66 23.08 2.16 -0.82
CA ALA A 66 22.25 2.08 -2.01
C ALA A 66 22.42 3.31 -2.92
N CYS A 67 22.40 4.52 -2.35
CA CYS A 67 22.62 5.75 -3.11
C CYS A 67 24.06 5.90 -3.62
N ALA A 68 25.04 5.37 -2.89
CA ALA A 68 26.43 5.37 -3.35
C ALA A 68 26.64 4.44 -4.55
N ALA A 69 25.93 3.30 -4.59
CA ALA A 69 25.97 2.35 -5.70
C ALA A 69 25.16 2.85 -6.91
N ASP A 70 23.97 3.41 -6.68
CA ASP A 70 23.10 3.98 -7.71
C ASP A 70 22.40 5.26 -7.20
N PRO A 71 22.82 6.46 -7.68
CA PRO A 71 22.22 7.72 -7.29
C PRO A 71 20.72 7.86 -7.63
N TYR A 72 20.22 7.07 -8.58
CA TYR A 72 18.84 7.16 -9.08
C TYR A 72 17.93 6.04 -8.57
N VAL A 73 18.38 5.25 -7.60
CA VAL A 73 17.63 4.09 -7.08
C VAL A 73 16.21 4.45 -6.63
N TYR A 74 16.03 5.59 -5.94
CA TYR A 74 14.71 6.02 -5.46
C TYR A 74 13.83 6.62 -6.57
N THR A 75 14.43 7.24 -7.58
CA THR A 75 13.69 7.70 -8.77
C THR A 75 13.13 6.50 -9.53
N LYS A 76 13.95 5.46 -9.75
CA LYS A 76 13.52 4.21 -10.41
C LYS A 76 12.40 3.52 -9.65
N ARG A 77 12.52 3.40 -8.30
CA ARG A 77 11.45 2.85 -7.45
C ARG A 77 10.14 3.62 -7.58
N TYR A 78 10.22 4.95 -7.70
CA TYR A 78 9.04 5.79 -7.88
C TYR A 78 8.39 5.58 -9.26
N GLU A 79 9.20 5.47 -10.31
CA GLU A 79 8.71 5.15 -11.66
C GLU A 79 8.04 3.76 -11.72
N GLU A 80 8.63 2.77 -11.04
CA GLU A 80 8.04 1.43 -10.88
C GLU A 80 6.70 1.48 -10.14
N TYR A 81 6.62 2.26 -9.06
CA TYR A 81 5.36 2.50 -8.36
C TYR A 81 4.29 3.10 -9.28
N LEU A 82 4.63 4.14 -10.05
CA LEU A 82 3.72 4.76 -11.01
C LEU A 82 3.24 3.75 -12.06
N ARG A 83 4.16 2.95 -12.62
CA ARG A 83 3.82 1.88 -13.57
C ARG A 83 2.87 0.86 -12.97
N SER A 84 3.13 0.40 -11.74
CA SER A 84 2.23 -0.56 -11.06
C SER A 84 0.84 0.01 -10.80
N LYS A 85 0.74 1.33 -10.63
CA LYS A 85 -0.53 2.02 -10.42
C LYS A 85 -1.33 2.15 -11.72
N GLU A 86 -0.66 2.42 -12.84
CA GLU A 86 -1.26 2.46 -14.19
C GLU A 86 -1.73 1.08 -14.67
N GLU A 87 -1.04 0.02 -14.28
CA GLU A 87 -1.37 -1.34 -14.74
C GLU A 87 -2.64 -1.91 -14.10
N GLY A 88 -3.10 -1.39 -12.96
CA GLY A 88 -4.32 -1.79 -12.25
C GLY A 88 -4.36 -3.28 -11.86
N PRO A 89 -5.29 -3.71 -10.98
CA PRO A 89 -5.41 -5.13 -10.66
C PRO A 89 -5.96 -5.90 -11.87
N LYS A 90 -5.09 -6.48 -12.69
CA LYS A 90 -5.48 -7.38 -13.80
C LYS A 90 -5.95 -8.77 -13.33
N GLU A 91 -6.03 -9.03 -12.02
CA GLU A 91 -6.39 -10.34 -11.48
C GLU A 91 -7.35 -10.22 -10.28
N MET A 92 -8.63 -9.93 -10.53
CA MET A 92 -9.76 -10.47 -9.74
C MET A 92 -11.09 -10.54 -10.52
N GLU A 93 -11.09 -10.30 -11.84
CA GLU A 93 -12.29 -10.41 -12.70
C GLU A 93 -12.34 -11.71 -13.53
N SER A 94 -11.51 -12.71 -13.21
CA SER A 94 -11.45 -13.99 -13.94
C SER A 94 -11.84 -15.23 -13.10
N MET A 95 -12.41 -15.07 -11.91
CA MET A 95 -12.91 -16.21 -11.09
C MET A 95 -14.32 -16.00 -10.52
N GLY A 96 -15.18 -15.26 -11.24
CA GLY A 96 -16.60 -15.08 -10.88
C GLY A 96 -17.60 -15.63 -11.89
N GLY A 97 -17.13 -16.14 -13.04
CA GLY A 97 -17.98 -16.47 -14.18
C GLY A 97 -18.09 -17.96 -14.47
N GLU A 98 -18.43 -18.81 -13.49
CA GLU A 98 -18.89 -20.18 -13.80
C GLU A 98 -19.57 -20.94 -12.64
N LYS A 99 -20.42 -20.29 -11.83
CA LYS A 99 -21.36 -21.01 -10.93
C LYS A 99 -22.69 -20.29 -10.76
N GLY A 100 -23.32 -19.94 -11.88
CA GLY A 100 -24.59 -19.22 -11.92
C GLY A 100 -25.54 -19.71 -13.01
N GLN A 101 -25.58 -21.02 -13.27
CA GLN A 101 -26.52 -21.60 -14.22
C GLN A 101 -26.78 -23.08 -13.89
N LEU A 102 -27.41 -23.37 -12.73
CA LEU A 102 -27.96 -24.71 -12.45
C LEU A 102 -28.98 -24.76 -11.30
N LEU A 103 -29.67 -23.66 -11.01
CA LEU A 103 -30.80 -23.66 -10.07
C LEU A 103 -31.92 -22.75 -10.61
N SER A 104 -32.55 -23.19 -11.70
CA SER A 104 -33.84 -22.68 -12.16
C SER A 104 -34.40 -23.66 -13.19
N ALA A 105 -34.86 -24.82 -12.73
CA ALA A 105 -35.83 -25.63 -13.45
C ALA A 105 -36.31 -26.77 -12.53
N GLY A 106 -37.60 -26.77 -12.21
CA GLY A 106 -38.31 -27.98 -11.82
C GLY A 106 -38.79 -28.04 -10.37
N GLU A 107 -39.75 -27.18 -10.01
CA GLU A 107 -40.79 -27.55 -9.04
C GLU A 107 -42.15 -27.09 -9.56
N GLY A 108 -43.09 -28.03 -9.65
CA GLY A 108 -44.41 -27.92 -10.30
C GLY A 108 -44.40 -28.67 -11.65
N GLU A 109 -45.24 -29.65 -11.94
CA GLU A 109 -46.58 -29.95 -11.44
C GLU A 109 -46.91 -31.42 -11.82
N TYR A 110 -47.53 -32.15 -10.90
CA TYR A 110 -47.94 -33.55 -11.08
C TYR A 110 -49.33 -33.54 -11.72
N THR A 111 -49.46 -34.04 -12.95
CA THR A 111 -50.76 -34.40 -13.53
C THR A 111 -50.67 -35.84 -14.04
N ASP A 112 -51.32 -36.73 -13.28
CA ASP A 112 -51.73 -38.06 -13.72
C ASP A 112 -52.65 -37.91 -14.93
N ASP A 113 -52.37 -38.61 -16.02
CA ASP A 113 -53.39 -39.01 -17.00
C ASP A 113 -52.88 -40.27 -17.73
N GLU A 114 -53.32 -41.42 -17.23
CA GLU A 114 -53.24 -42.70 -17.94
C GLU A 114 -54.14 -42.65 -19.18
N SER A 115 -53.55 -42.74 -20.36
CA SER A 115 -54.25 -43.21 -21.56
C SER A 115 -53.38 -44.20 -22.32
N GLY A 116 -53.49 -45.47 -21.96
CA GLY A 116 -52.95 -46.60 -22.71
C GLY A 116 -53.99 -47.69 -22.80
N MET A 117 -54.58 -47.82 -24.00
CA MET A 117 -55.18 -49.02 -24.62
C MET A 117 -56.11 -49.91 -23.78
#